data_AF-A0ABF7PZC6-F1
#
_entry.id   AF-A0ABF7PZC6-F1
#
_cell.length_a   1.000
_cell.length_b   1.000
_cell.length_c   1.000
_cell.angle_alpha   90.00
_cell.angle_beta   90.00
_cell.angle_gamma   90.00
#
_symmetry.space_group_name_H-M   'P 1'
#
loop_
_entity.id
_entity.type
_entity.pdbx_description
1 polymer ?
#
loop_
_entity_poly.entity_id
_entity_poly.type
_entity_poly.pdbx_seq_one_letter_code
_entity_poly.pdbx_strand_id
1 'polypeptide(L)'
;MDIVLYGMLTLLGASFYFAWSCGRSYQARGRIRGIEEAVRELQVGMASHLASTPGADIQNALKNLSRMLAQSSEPRRRETDPIPSLLWVLGAALGEECWRIGHGAGVRRKAPAEGQIRLDLSPTELLQLGGLANLGFQHMMPNARIIATHRFVDVDDARDASRSLSKVEAAIPSKYRPDLLHQAESREELIKGWWRPAVRPKSA
;
A
#
# COMPACT_ATOMS: atom_id res chain seq x y z
N MET A 1 56.37 -29.12 48.94
CA MET A 1 55.41 -27.99 49.01
C MET A 1 54.45 -27.97 47.81
N ASP A 2 54.68 -28.82 46.82
CA ASP A 2 54.06 -28.74 45.50
C ASP A 2 52.63 -29.28 45.47
N ILE A 3 52.32 -30.32 46.25
CA ILE A 3 50.97 -30.91 46.31
C ILE A 3 49.92 -29.90 46.80
N VAL A 4 50.27 -29.06 47.79
CA VAL A 4 49.37 -28.02 48.32
C VAL A 4 49.17 -26.91 47.29
N LEU A 5 50.23 -26.56 46.54
CA LEU A 5 50.16 -25.55 45.48
C LEU A 5 49.27 -26.05 44.32
N TYR A 6 49.44 -27.29 43.87
CA TYR A 6 48.58 -27.92 42.85
C TYR A 6 47.12 -28.05 43.31
N GLY A 7 46.90 -28.39 44.59
CA GLY A 7 45.57 -28.42 45.21
C GLY A 7 44.89 -27.05 45.20
N MET A 8 45.61 -25.99 45.54
CA MET A 8 45.08 -24.61 45.51
C MET A 8 44.80 -24.12 44.08
N LEU A 9 45.66 -24.46 43.12
CA LEU A 9 45.51 -24.05 41.71
C LEU A 9 44.33 -24.73 41.02
N THR A 10 44.12 -26.03 41.30
CA THR A 10 42.96 -26.78 40.81
C THR A 10 41.65 -26.27 41.42
N LEU A 11 41.66 -25.91 42.70
CA LEU A 11 40.49 -25.37 43.39
C LEU A 11 40.12 -23.98 42.85
N LEU A 12 41.10 -23.10 42.63
CA LEU A 12 40.90 -21.79 41.98
C LEU A 12 40.36 -21.94 40.54
N GLY A 13 40.91 -22.87 39.76
CA GLY A 13 40.42 -23.17 38.41
C GLY A 13 38.97 -23.65 38.40
N ALA A 14 38.60 -24.53 39.33
CA ALA A 14 37.22 -24.99 39.49
C ALA A 14 36.28 -23.84 39.89
N SER A 15 36.65 -23.00 40.86
CA SER A 15 35.85 -21.84 41.28
C SER A 15 35.61 -20.87 40.13
N PHE A 16 36.64 -20.58 39.32
CA PHE A 16 36.52 -19.69 38.17
C PHE A 16 35.60 -20.27 37.10
N TYR A 17 35.69 -21.58 36.83
CA TYR A 17 34.80 -22.29 35.91
C TYR A 17 33.34 -22.24 36.37
N PHE A 18 33.06 -22.47 37.67
CA PHE A 18 31.71 -22.36 38.22
C PHE A 18 31.16 -20.94 38.14
N ALA A 19 31.95 -19.93 38.49
CA ALA A 19 31.55 -18.52 38.40
C ALA A 19 31.25 -18.12 36.94
N TRP A 20 32.10 -18.52 35.99
CA TRP A 20 31.89 -18.29 34.55
C TRP A 20 30.63 -18.99 34.03
N SER A 21 30.43 -20.25 34.41
CA SER A 21 29.24 -21.03 34.02
C SER A 21 27.94 -20.41 34.56
N CYS A 22 27.95 -19.98 35.83
CA CYS A 22 26.82 -19.28 36.44
C CYS A 22 26.53 -17.94 35.77
N GLY A 23 27.57 -17.15 35.46
CA GLY A 23 27.44 -15.88 34.74
C GLY A 23 26.86 -16.06 33.33
N ARG A 24 27.36 -17.05 32.58
CA ARG A 24 26.83 -17.40 31.26
C ARG A 24 25.37 -17.87 31.32
N SER A 25 25.02 -18.66 32.34
CA SER A 25 23.64 -19.11 32.58
C SER A 25 22.70 -17.95 32.90
N TYR A 26 23.16 -17.00 33.74
CA TYR A 26 22.39 -15.80 34.08
C TYR A 26 22.12 -14.93 32.86
N GLN A 27 23.14 -14.69 32.03
CA GLN A 27 22.99 -13.94 30.79
C GLN A 27 22.02 -14.62 29.81
N ALA A 28 22.07 -15.94 29.67
CA ALA A 28 21.16 -16.70 28.82
C ALA A 28 19.70 -16.59 29.29
N ARG A 29 19.46 -16.69 30.61
CA ARG A 29 18.13 -16.51 31.21
C ARG A 29 17.61 -15.09 31.06
N GLY A 30 18.48 -14.08 31.22
CA GLY A 30 18.15 -12.68 30.97
C GLY A 30 17.75 -12.42 29.51
N ARG A 31 18.47 -13.03 28.57
CA ARG A 31 18.17 -12.96 27.13
C ARG A 31 16.79 -13.54 26.80
N ILE A 32 16.45 -14.72 27.32
CA ILE A 32 15.15 -15.36 27.10
C ILE A 32 14.01 -14.49 27.65
N ARG A 33 14.15 -13.99 28.89
CA ARG A 33 13.17 -13.08 29.49
C ARG A 33 12.97 -11.80 28.68
N GLY A 34 14.05 -11.23 28.14
CA GLY A 34 13.96 -10.04 27.27
C GLY A 34 13.19 -10.32 25.99
N ILE A 35 13.36 -11.51 25.40
CA ILE A 35 12.60 -11.93 24.21
C ILE A 35 11.12 -12.16 24.55
N GLU A 36 10.83 -12.81 25.68
CA GLU A 36 9.45 -13.01 26.15
C GLU A 36 8.72 -11.68 26.36
N GLU A 37 9.39 -10.70 26.97
CA GLU A 37 8.83 -9.37 27.20
C GLU A 37 8.58 -8.63 25.87
N ALA A 38 9.55 -8.64 24.95
CA ALA A 38 9.39 -8.03 23.64
C ALA A 38 8.24 -8.66 22.83
N VAL A 39 8.10 -9.99 22.88
CA VAL A 39 6.99 -10.70 22.21
C VAL A 39 5.65 -10.35 22.86
N ARG A 40 5.61 -10.18 24.19
CA ARG A 40 4.40 -9.75 24.91
C ARG A 40 3.98 -8.33 24.52
N GLU A 41 4.92 -7.39 24.49
CA GLU A 41 4.64 -6.02 24.03
C GLU A 41 4.14 -6.01 22.58
N LEU A 42 4.74 -6.82 21.70
CA LEU A 42 4.25 -7.00 20.34
C LEU A 42 2.82 -7.54 20.31
N GLN A 43 2.46 -8.50 21.15
CA GLN A 43 1.09 -9.02 21.25
C GLN A 43 0.09 -7.96 21.71
N VAL A 44 0.48 -7.13 22.69
CA VAL A 44 -0.36 -6.02 23.16
C VAL A 44 -0.54 -4.98 22.05
N GLY A 45 0.55 -4.59 21.36
CA GLY A 45 0.49 -3.68 20.22
C GLY A 45 -0.30 -4.24 19.03
N MET A 46 -0.18 -5.54 18.77
CA MET A 46 -1.00 -6.24 17.78
C MET A 46 -2.49 -6.15 18.14
N ALA A 47 -2.85 -6.46 19.38
CA ALA A 47 -4.25 -6.41 19.81
C ALA A 47 -4.86 -5.00 19.76
N SER A 48 -4.06 -3.94 19.92
CA SER A 48 -4.54 -2.57 19.81
C SER A 48 -4.65 -2.07 18.36
N HIS A 49 -3.76 -2.50 17.46
CA HIS A 49 -3.72 -2.03 16.06
C HIS A 49 -4.47 -2.93 15.07
N LEU A 50 -4.53 -4.24 15.34
CA LEU A 50 -5.31 -5.19 14.55
C LEU A 50 -6.73 -5.20 15.11
N ALA A 51 -7.66 -4.54 14.42
CA ALA A 51 -9.09 -4.58 14.74
C ALA A 51 -9.72 -5.99 14.58
N SER A 52 -8.93 -7.03 14.33
CA SER A 52 -9.35 -8.38 13.99
C SER A 52 -8.45 -9.41 14.67
N THR A 53 -8.98 -10.61 14.89
CA THR A 53 -8.21 -11.74 15.43
C THR A 53 -6.96 -11.99 14.56
N PRO A 54 -5.77 -12.18 15.17
CA PRO A 54 -4.55 -12.44 14.41
C PRO A 54 -4.72 -13.64 13.48
N GLY A 55 -4.18 -13.55 12.26
CA GLY A 55 -4.20 -14.65 11.30
C GLY A 55 -3.60 -15.95 11.86
N ALA A 56 -4.02 -17.09 11.33
CA ALA A 56 -3.57 -18.41 11.79
C ALA A 56 -2.04 -18.55 11.79
N ASP A 57 -1.36 -17.91 10.84
CA ASP A 57 0.11 -17.93 10.73
C ASP A 57 0.81 -17.22 11.89
N ILE A 58 0.28 -16.07 12.33
CA ILE A 58 0.78 -15.34 13.52
C ILE A 58 0.56 -16.19 14.77
N GLN A 59 -0.63 -16.78 14.91
CA GLN A 59 -0.94 -17.64 16.07
C GLN A 59 -0.03 -18.87 16.12
N ASN A 60 0.22 -19.51 14.97
CA ASN A 60 1.11 -20.65 14.86
C ASN A 60 2.57 -20.27 15.16
N ALA A 61 3.03 -19.12 14.66
CA ALA A 61 4.37 -18.60 14.94
C ALA A 61 4.57 -18.29 16.43
N LEU A 62 3.60 -17.61 17.06
CA LEU A 62 3.60 -17.32 18.49
C LEU A 62 3.58 -18.60 19.34
N LYS A 63 2.76 -19.59 18.97
CA LYS A 63 2.67 -20.88 19.67
C LYS A 63 3.96 -21.68 19.58
N ASN A 64 4.63 -21.65 18.43
CA ASN A 64 5.91 -22.33 18.23
C ASN A 64 7.05 -21.62 18.98
N LEU A 65 7.05 -20.29 18.98
CA LEU A 65 8.02 -19.48 19.72
C LEU A 65 7.85 -19.65 21.23
N SER A 66 6.64 -19.59 21.77
CA SER A 66 6.37 -19.77 23.21
C SER A 66 6.73 -21.18 23.69
N ARG A 67 6.43 -22.22 22.88
CA ARG A 67 6.86 -23.59 23.16
C ARG A 67 8.38 -23.69 23.25
N MET A 68 9.10 -23.05 22.32
CA MET A 68 10.57 -23.08 22.29
C MET A 68 11.18 -22.30 23.47
N LEU A 69 10.63 -21.13 23.81
CA LEU A 69 11.08 -20.33 24.95
C LEU A 69 10.89 -21.10 26.27
N ALA A 70 9.75 -21.77 26.46
CA ALA A 70 9.51 -22.63 27.63
C ALA A 70 10.52 -23.79 27.73
N GLN A 71 10.88 -24.42 26.59
CA GLN A 71 11.84 -25.52 26.53
C GLN A 71 13.32 -25.06 26.64
N SER A 72 13.60 -23.78 26.38
CA SER A 72 14.96 -23.22 26.43
C SER A 72 15.47 -22.93 27.85
N SER A 73 14.63 -23.16 28.87
CA SER A 73 14.98 -23.07 30.29
C SER A 73 15.91 -24.20 30.77
N GLU A 74 16.01 -25.30 30.01
CA GLU A 74 16.93 -26.41 30.27
C GLU A 74 18.29 -26.21 29.56
N PRO A 75 19.42 -26.59 30.19
CA PRO A 75 20.76 -26.43 29.62
C PRO A 75 20.99 -27.46 28.50
N ARG A 76 20.38 -27.22 27.33
CA ARG A 76 20.57 -28.07 26.15
C ARG A 76 21.69 -27.52 25.28
N ARG A 77 22.76 -28.32 25.13
CA ARG A 77 23.78 -28.17 24.08
C ARG A 77 23.12 -28.45 22.73
N ARG A 78 22.39 -27.48 22.17
CA ARG A 78 22.05 -27.49 20.73
C ARG A 78 23.04 -26.61 19.99
N GLU A 79 23.56 -27.15 18.90
CA GLU A 79 24.59 -26.55 18.04
C GLU A 79 24.10 -25.29 17.30
N THR A 80 22.79 -25.13 17.18
CA THR A 80 22.12 -23.96 16.57
C THR A 80 20.93 -23.54 17.42
N ASP A 81 20.87 -22.24 17.74
CA ASP A 81 19.77 -21.60 18.47
C ASP A 81 18.60 -21.40 17.49
N PRO A 82 17.43 -22.05 17.67
CA PRO A 82 16.30 -21.90 16.76
C PRO A 82 15.49 -20.62 17.01
N ILE A 83 15.72 -19.92 18.13
CA ILE A 83 14.95 -18.73 18.53
C ILE A 83 15.01 -17.61 17.47
N PRO A 84 16.16 -17.26 16.88
CA PRO A 84 16.23 -16.24 15.83
C PRO A 84 15.39 -16.58 14.59
N SER A 85 15.37 -17.85 14.17
CA SER A 85 14.54 -18.28 13.03
C SER A 85 13.05 -18.18 13.33
N LEU A 86 12.62 -18.51 14.55
CA LEU A 86 11.23 -18.40 14.96
C LEU A 86 10.78 -16.93 15.08
N LEU A 87 11.67 -16.05 15.54
CA LEU A 87 11.43 -14.61 15.53
C LEU A 87 11.31 -14.05 14.11
N TRP A 88 12.13 -14.54 13.17
CA TRP A 88 12.01 -14.16 11.75
C TRP A 88 10.67 -14.57 11.17
N VAL A 89 10.22 -15.80 11.42
CA VAL A 89 8.91 -16.30 10.98
C VAL A 89 7.77 -15.47 11.56
N LEU A 90 7.84 -15.12 12.86
CA LEU A 90 6.87 -14.23 13.50
C LEU A 90 6.85 -12.85 12.84
N GLY A 91 8.01 -12.25 12.60
CA GLY A 91 8.14 -10.95 11.95
C GLY A 91 7.60 -10.94 10.51
N ALA A 92 7.87 -11.99 9.74
CA ALA A 92 7.35 -12.13 8.39
C ALA A 92 5.83 -12.25 8.36
N ALA A 93 5.25 -13.10 9.23
CA ALA A 93 3.81 -13.25 9.35
C ALA A 93 3.11 -11.95 9.78
N LEU A 94 3.73 -11.20 10.69
CA LEU A 94 3.23 -9.89 11.12
C LEU A 94 3.29 -8.86 10.00
N GLY A 95 4.40 -8.80 9.26
CA GLY A 95 4.59 -7.88 8.15
C GLY A 95 3.55 -8.09 7.04
N GLU A 96 3.30 -9.35 6.70
CA GLU A 96 2.30 -9.72 5.69
C GLU A 96 0.88 -9.29 6.11
N GLU A 97 0.51 -9.54 7.37
CA GLU A 97 -0.83 -9.20 7.86
C GLU A 97 -1.03 -7.67 7.93
N CYS A 98 -0.01 -6.93 8.38
CA CYS A 98 -0.01 -5.47 8.35
C CYS A 98 -0.13 -4.92 6.91
N TRP A 99 0.59 -5.52 5.96
CA TRP A 99 0.50 -5.17 4.55
C TRP A 99 -0.91 -5.44 4.00
N ARG A 100 -1.47 -6.62 4.28
CA ARG A 100 -2.82 -7.01 3.83
C ARG A 100 -3.89 -6.04 4.32
N ILE A 101 -3.81 -5.62 5.58
CA ILE A 101 -4.76 -4.66 6.17
C ILE A 101 -4.58 -3.27 5.55
N GLY A 102 -3.34 -2.79 5.44
CA GLY A 102 -3.04 -1.49 4.83
C GLY A 102 -3.45 -1.45 3.35
N HIS A 103 -3.16 -2.51 2.61
CA HIS A 103 -3.55 -2.67 1.22
C HIS A 103 -5.07 -2.70 1.08
N GLY A 104 -5.77 -3.52 1.88
CA GLY A 104 -7.24 -3.58 1.86
C GLY A 104 -7.91 -2.26 2.24
N ALA A 105 -7.34 -1.49 3.17
CA ALA A 105 -7.80 -0.14 3.48
C ALA A 105 -7.54 0.85 2.31
N GLY A 106 -6.38 0.75 1.67
CA GLY A 106 -6.03 1.54 0.50
C GLY A 106 -6.94 1.25 -0.70
N VAL A 107 -7.20 -0.03 -0.98
CA VAL A 107 -8.13 -0.48 -2.01
C VAL A 107 -9.53 0.02 -1.69
N ARG A 108 -10.03 -0.12 -0.46
CA ARG A 108 -11.37 0.38 -0.08
C ARG A 108 -11.51 1.91 -0.18
N ARG A 109 -10.45 2.68 0.12
CA ARG A 109 -10.46 4.14 -0.06
C ARG A 109 -10.41 4.56 -1.54
N LYS A 110 -9.85 3.72 -2.40
CA LYS A 110 -9.74 3.97 -3.84
C LYS A 110 -10.89 3.35 -4.65
N ALA A 111 -11.55 2.33 -4.12
CA ALA A 111 -12.66 1.65 -4.76
C ALA A 111 -13.85 2.62 -4.92
N PRO A 112 -14.48 2.65 -6.10
CA PRO A 112 -15.70 3.43 -6.29
C PRO A 112 -16.83 2.87 -5.41
N ALA A 113 -17.76 3.72 -5.01
CA ALA A 113 -19.00 3.28 -4.38
C ALA A 113 -19.81 2.41 -5.35
N GLU A 114 -20.67 1.54 -4.82
CA GLU A 114 -21.48 0.62 -5.63
C GLU A 114 -22.32 1.40 -6.65
N GLY A 115 -22.21 1.03 -7.94
CA GLY A 115 -22.88 1.72 -9.05
C GLY A 115 -22.20 3.01 -9.53
N GLN A 116 -21.07 3.43 -8.96
CA GLN A 116 -20.33 4.61 -9.40
C GLN A 116 -19.05 4.24 -10.16
N ILE A 117 -18.64 5.12 -11.08
CA ILE A 117 -17.39 5.00 -11.82
C ILE A 117 -16.49 6.15 -11.36
N ARG A 118 -15.32 5.81 -10.82
CA ARG A 118 -14.34 6.83 -10.40
C ARG A 118 -13.44 7.16 -11.59
N LEU A 119 -13.40 8.44 -11.94
CA LEU A 119 -12.56 8.97 -13.01
C LEU A 119 -11.55 9.95 -12.42
N ASP A 120 -10.28 9.71 -12.68
CA ASP A 120 -9.22 10.64 -12.35
C ASP A 120 -9.06 11.62 -13.51
N LEU A 121 -9.43 12.88 -13.26
CA LEU A 121 -9.33 13.99 -14.22
C LEU A 121 -8.41 15.05 -13.63
N SER A 122 -7.56 15.63 -14.47
CA SER A 122 -6.80 16.82 -14.09
C SER A 122 -7.72 18.05 -13.97
N PRO A 123 -7.32 19.11 -13.25
CA PRO A 123 -8.15 20.30 -13.07
C PRO A 123 -8.59 20.94 -14.39
N THR A 124 -7.73 20.93 -15.40
CA THR A 124 -8.02 21.44 -16.75
C THR A 124 -9.10 20.59 -17.44
N GLU A 125 -8.98 19.26 -17.40
CA GLU A 125 -9.98 18.35 -17.98
C GLU A 125 -11.35 18.50 -17.30
N LEU A 126 -11.37 18.71 -15.98
CA LEU A 126 -12.60 18.95 -15.23
C LEU A 126 -13.27 20.27 -15.62
N LEU A 127 -12.48 21.35 -15.80
CA LEU A 127 -12.97 22.65 -16.27
C LEU A 127 -13.55 22.54 -17.69
N GLN A 128 -12.85 21.84 -18.59
CA GLN A 128 -13.31 21.63 -19.96
C GLN A 128 -14.62 20.82 -20.01
N LEU A 129 -14.69 19.73 -19.24
CA LEU A 129 -15.92 18.93 -19.13
C LEU A 129 -17.08 19.73 -18.53
N GLY A 130 -16.82 20.55 -17.51
CA GLY A 130 -17.82 21.44 -16.91
C GLY A 130 -18.34 22.48 -17.91
N GLY A 131 -17.45 23.10 -18.69
CA GLY A 131 -17.80 24.04 -19.75
C GLY A 131 -18.64 23.39 -20.85
N LEU A 132 -18.22 22.22 -21.34
CA LEU A 132 -18.94 21.45 -22.36
C LEU A 132 -20.32 20.96 -21.87
N ALA A 133 -20.40 20.45 -20.64
CA ALA A 133 -21.66 19.99 -20.05
C ALA A 133 -22.66 21.16 -19.91
N ASN A 134 -22.20 22.34 -19.49
CA ASN A 134 -23.03 23.53 -19.39
C ASN A 134 -23.52 24.02 -20.77
N LEU A 135 -22.66 24.02 -21.78
CA LEU A 135 -23.04 24.36 -23.16
C LEU A 135 -24.05 23.36 -23.73
N GLY A 136 -23.81 22.05 -23.55
CA GLY A 136 -24.73 21.00 -23.97
C GLY A 136 -26.10 21.14 -23.30
N PHE A 137 -26.13 21.38 -21.99
CA PHE A 137 -27.36 21.62 -21.23
C PHE A 137 -28.15 22.82 -21.77
N GLN A 138 -27.46 23.94 -22.04
CA GLN A 138 -28.10 25.13 -22.63
C GLN A 138 -28.67 24.84 -24.02
N HIS A 139 -27.94 24.12 -24.88
CA HIS A 139 -28.42 23.77 -26.22
C HIS A 139 -29.61 22.79 -26.21
N MET A 140 -29.74 21.96 -25.18
CA MET A 140 -30.88 21.05 -25.03
C MET A 140 -32.11 21.71 -24.39
N MET A 141 -31.99 22.94 -23.88
CA MET A 141 -33.11 23.67 -23.28
C MET A 141 -33.96 24.37 -24.36
N PRO A 142 -35.29 24.17 -24.39
CA PRO A 142 -36.15 24.66 -25.47
C PRO A 142 -36.26 26.19 -25.57
N ASN A 143 -35.82 26.93 -24.54
CA ASN A 143 -35.89 28.40 -24.48
C ASN A 143 -34.51 29.08 -24.58
N ALA A 144 -33.45 28.37 -24.99
CA ALA A 144 -32.13 28.95 -25.07
C ALA A 144 -32.02 29.95 -26.22
N ARG A 145 -32.37 31.20 -25.94
CA ARG A 145 -31.95 32.36 -26.72
C ARG A 145 -30.43 32.49 -26.57
N ILE A 146 -29.73 31.89 -27.52
CA ILE A 146 -28.37 32.18 -28.01
C ILE A 146 -27.66 33.24 -27.15
N ILE A 147 -26.70 32.85 -26.30
CA ILE A 147 -25.57 33.60 -25.67
C ILE A 147 -25.13 32.77 -24.45
N ALA A 148 -23.87 32.52 -24.08
CA ALA A 148 -22.56 32.99 -24.51
C ALA A 148 -21.68 31.76 -24.77
N THR A 149 -21.15 31.63 -25.99
CA THR A 149 -20.27 30.52 -26.35
C THR A 149 -18.95 30.71 -25.62
N HIS A 150 -18.62 29.86 -24.64
CA HIS A 150 -17.23 29.70 -24.24
C HIS A 150 -16.53 29.05 -25.44
N ARG A 151 -15.83 29.86 -26.24
CA ARG A 151 -15.08 29.36 -27.39
C ARG A 151 -13.73 28.88 -26.88
N PHE A 152 -13.26 27.75 -27.42
CA PHE A 152 -11.89 27.31 -27.20
C PHE A 152 -10.94 28.43 -27.61
N VAL A 153 -9.91 28.65 -26.78
CA VAL A 153 -8.94 29.74 -26.99
C VAL A 153 -8.11 29.45 -28.24
N ASP A 154 -7.71 28.19 -28.41
CA ASP A 154 -6.93 27.70 -29.53
C ASP A 154 -7.29 26.26 -29.89
N VAL A 155 -6.60 25.72 -30.90
CA VAL A 155 -6.81 24.35 -31.39
C VAL A 155 -6.41 23.31 -30.34
N ASP A 156 -5.42 23.61 -29.50
CA ASP A 156 -4.91 22.67 -28.51
C ASP A 156 -5.86 22.57 -27.30
N ASP A 157 -6.47 23.66 -26.90
CA ASP A 157 -7.57 23.74 -25.93
C ASP A 157 -8.77 22.89 -26.37
N ALA A 158 -9.15 22.98 -27.65
CA ALA A 158 -10.20 22.14 -28.24
C ALA A 158 -9.83 20.65 -28.27
N ARG A 159 -8.56 20.32 -28.54
CA ARG A 159 -8.07 18.93 -28.52
C ARG A 159 -8.02 18.36 -27.11
N ASP A 160 -7.62 19.15 -26.12
CA ASP A 160 -7.58 18.71 -24.73
C ASP A 160 -8.98 18.48 -24.18
N ALA A 161 -9.96 19.32 -24.55
CA ALA A 161 -11.36 19.07 -24.27
C ALA A 161 -11.86 17.77 -24.93
N SER A 162 -11.51 17.53 -26.20
CA SER A 162 -11.87 16.29 -26.91
C SER A 162 -11.27 15.04 -26.23
N ARG A 163 -10.00 15.10 -25.80
CA ARG A 163 -9.34 14.01 -25.06
C ARG A 163 -10.00 13.75 -23.72
N SER A 164 -10.39 14.81 -23.00
CA SER A 164 -11.13 14.72 -21.73
C SER A 164 -12.44 13.96 -21.92
N LEU A 165 -13.17 14.28 -22.98
CA LEU A 165 -14.43 13.63 -23.31
C LEU A 165 -14.23 12.16 -23.68
N SER A 166 -13.23 11.84 -24.49
CA SER A 166 -12.88 10.45 -24.83
C SER A 166 -12.50 9.63 -23.59
N LYS A 167 -11.83 10.22 -22.59
CA LYS A 167 -11.55 9.56 -21.30
C LYS A 167 -12.83 9.22 -20.53
N VAL A 168 -13.80 10.14 -20.52
CA VAL A 168 -15.11 9.91 -19.89
C VAL A 168 -15.90 8.82 -20.61
N GLU A 169 -15.93 8.87 -21.94
CA GLU A 169 -16.66 7.89 -22.76
C GLU A 169 -16.07 6.48 -22.67
N ALA A 170 -14.73 6.39 -22.62
CA ALA A 170 -14.04 5.13 -22.42
C ALA A 170 -14.36 4.49 -21.06
N ALA A 171 -14.68 5.30 -20.05
CA ALA A 171 -15.04 4.82 -18.73
C ALA A 171 -16.46 4.21 -18.68
N ILE A 172 -17.33 4.54 -19.63
CA ILE A 172 -18.69 3.98 -19.70
C ILE A 172 -18.57 2.46 -19.95
N PRO A 173 -19.33 1.61 -19.23
CA PRO A 173 -19.31 0.17 -19.45
C PRO A 173 -19.66 -0.20 -20.89
N SER A 174 -19.00 -1.21 -21.46
CA SER A 174 -19.12 -1.57 -22.89
C SER A 174 -20.56 -1.76 -23.39
N LYS A 175 -21.49 -2.15 -22.51
CA LYS A 175 -22.92 -2.31 -22.84
C LYS A 175 -23.61 -1.00 -23.23
N TYR A 176 -23.16 0.13 -22.71
CA TYR A 176 -23.75 1.45 -22.91
C TYR A 176 -22.80 2.42 -23.64
N ARG A 177 -21.63 1.92 -24.04
CA ARG A 177 -20.55 2.72 -24.58
C ARG A 177 -20.85 3.06 -26.05
N PRO A 178 -20.82 4.34 -26.45
CA PRO A 178 -20.92 4.73 -27.85
C PRO A 178 -19.66 4.32 -28.62
N ASP A 179 -19.71 4.36 -29.96
CA ASP A 179 -18.54 4.12 -30.79
C ASP A 179 -17.49 5.24 -30.58
N LEU A 180 -16.47 4.92 -29.78
CA LEU A 180 -15.44 5.86 -29.36
C LEU A 180 -14.60 6.37 -30.54
N LEU A 181 -14.32 5.52 -31.52
CA LEU A 181 -13.48 5.85 -32.68
C LEU A 181 -14.21 6.85 -33.56
N HIS A 182 -15.45 6.51 -33.92
CA HIS A 182 -16.28 7.39 -34.74
C HIS A 182 -16.50 8.75 -34.09
N GLN A 183 -16.75 8.79 -32.78
CA GLN A 183 -16.95 10.02 -32.05
C GLN A 183 -15.68 10.88 -31.93
N ALA A 184 -14.52 10.26 -31.71
CA ALA A 184 -13.24 10.97 -31.68
C ALA A 184 -12.86 11.54 -33.06
N GLU A 185 -13.03 10.76 -34.12
CA GLU A 185 -12.79 11.18 -35.51
C GLU A 185 -13.69 12.36 -35.89
N SER A 186 -14.99 12.27 -35.59
CA SER A 186 -15.94 13.35 -35.87
C SER A 186 -15.56 14.66 -35.17
N ARG A 187 -15.10 14.61 -33.90
CA ARG A 187 -14.62 15.81 -33.19
C ARG A 187 -13.34 16.36 -33.80
N GLU A 188 -12.41 15.50 -34.18
CA GLU A 188 -11.15 15.93 -34.78
C GLU A 188 -11.38 16.58 -36.16
N GLU A 189 -12.31 16.07 -36.95
CA GLU A 189 -12.75 16.68 -38.20
C GLU A 189 -13.38 18.06 -37.98
N LEU A 190 -14.23 18.21 -36.95
CA LEU A 190 -14.83 19.49 -36.58
C LEU A 190 -13.77 20.52 -36.16
N ILE A 191 -12.79 20.12 -35.35
CA ILE A 191 -11.67 20.99 -34.94
C ILE A 191 -10.85 21.42 -36.17
N LYS A 192 -10.51 20.48 -37.06
CA LYS A 192 -9.79 20.77 -38.32
C LYS A 192 -10.59 21.67 -39.27
N GLY A 193 -11.92 21.55 -39.27
CA GLY A 193 -12.81 22.36 -40.11
C GLY A 193 -12.93 23.81 -39.64
N TRP A 194 -12.97 24.03 -38.33
CA TRP A 194 -13.30 25.34 -37.75
C TRP A 194 -12.12 26.32 -37.70
N TRP A 195 -10.88 25.83 -37.58
CA TRP A 195 -9.66 26.64 -37.53
C TRP A 195 -8.90 26.75 -38.87
N ARG A 196 -9.57 26.53 -40.01
CA ARG A 196 -8.94 26.78 -41.31
C ARG A 196 -8.70 28.29 -41.51
N PRO A 197 -7.51 28.72 -41.99
CA PRO A 197 -7.30 30.12 -42.35
C PRO A 197 -8.28 30.49 -43.47
N ALA A 198 -9.02 31.58 -43.28
CA ALA A 198 -9.94 32.09 -44.29
C ALA A 198 -9.16 32.34 -45.58
N VAL A 199 -9.39 31.51 -46.60
CA VAL A 199 -8.86 31.72 -47.94
C VAL A 199 -9.54 32.98 -48.47
N ARG A 200 -8.89 34.14 -48.37
CA ARG A 200 -9.36 35.36 -49.02
C ARG A 200 -9.33 35.09 -50.53
N PRO A 201 -10.46 35.21 -51.25
CA PRO A 201 -10.41 35.18 -52.70
C PRO A 201 -9.54 36.35 -53.16
N LYS A 202 -8.54 36.07 -54.00
CA LYS A 202 -7.78 37.13 -54.67
C LYS A 202 -8.79 37.94 -55.49
N SER A 203 -8.97 39.20 -55.12
CA SER A 203 -9.69 40.17 -55.94
C SER A 203 -9.02 40.21 -57.32
N ALA A 204 -9.82 39.95 -58.35
CA ALA A 204 -9.42 40.02 -59.75
C ALA A 204 -8.97 41.42 -60.15
#